data_AF-A0A4P9W5Y9-F1
#
_entry.id   AF-A0A4P9W5Y9-F1
#
_cell.length_a   1.000
_cell.length_b   1.000
_cell.length_c   1.000
_cell.angle_alpha   90.00
_cell.angle_beta   90.00
_cell.angle_gamma   90.00
#
_symmetry.space_group_name_H-M   'P 1'
#
loop_
_entity.id
_entity.type
_entity.pdbx_description
1 polymer ?
#
loop_
_entity_poly.entity_id
_entity_poly.type
_entity_poly.pdbx_seq_one_letter_code
_entity_poly.pdbx_strand_id
1 'polypeptide(L)'
;QLYKIESNLQTASQHVKVSSAKATHLKSLNRFFLLPTFGGSKTKRREEAARRAEEERAEAEAEREREQAERAARSTRQARLREGPFAAGSAFSAPRSMSTPQGVERDETEEEIDANLDQISVGLARLKMMSQTMNTELEVQGQQLDRISDRTDRTGERLHVTTEKLNRILK
;
A
#
# COMPACT_ATOMS: atom_id res chain seq x y z
N GLN A 1 -6.68 0.16 14.87
CA GLN A 1 -6.11 -1.15 15.25
C GLN A 1 -5.13 -1.68 14.20
N LEU A 2 -5.43 -1.54 12.89
CA LEU A 2 -4.53 -1.93 11.78
C LEU A 2 -3.12 -1.33 11.88
N TYR A 3 -3.00 -0.06 12.27
CA TYR A 3 -1.70 0.59 12.48
C TYR A 3 -0.82 -0.15 13.52
N LYS A 4 -1.41 -0.67 14.60
CA LYS A 4 -0.67 -1.43 15.62
C LYS A 4 -0.22 -2.79 15.08
N ILE A 5 -1.05 -3.44 14.25
CA ILE A 5 -0.69 -4.69 13.56
C ILE A 5 0.47 -4.43 12.60
N GLU A 6 0.40 -3.37 11.80
CA GLU A 6 1.45 -2.96 10.87
C GLU A 6 2.77 -2.68 11.60
N SER A 7 2.72 -1.94 12.71
CA SER A 7 3.90 -1.67 13.54
C SER A 7 4.50 -2.95 14.12
N ASN A 8 3.67 -3.83 14.69
CA ASN A 8 4.14 -5.11 15.24
C ASN A 8 4.77 -5.98 14.15
N LEU A 9 4.16 -6.01 12.95
CA LEU A 9 4.66 -6.75 11.81
C LEU A 9 5.99 -6.19 11.31
N GLN A 10 6.15 -4.87 11.27
CA GLN A 10 7.40 -4.22 10.91
C GLN A 10 8.52 -4.61 11.89
N THR A 11 8.24 -4.58 13.20
CA THR A 11 9.17 -5.03 14.24
C THR A 11 9.52 -6.51 14.07
N ALA A 12 8.53 -7.37 13.82
CA ALA A 12 8.76 -8.79 13.55
C ALA A 12 9.65 -9.00 12.31
N SER A 13 9.36 -8.29 11.22
CA SER A 13 10.17 -8.34 9.98
C SER A 13 11.63 -7.91 10.24
N GLN A 14 11.84 -6.90 11.08
CA GLN A 14 13.18 -6.48 11.48
C GLN A 14 13.91 -7.55 12.31
N HIS A 15 13.23 -8.17 13.29
CA HIS A 15 13.80 -9.28 14.04
C HIS A 15 14.18 -10.46 13.15
N VAL A 16 13.34 -10.78 12.16
CA VAL A 16 13.63 -11.86 11.20
C VAL A 16 14.88 -11.58 10.37
N LYS A 17 15.05 -10.34 9.89
CA LYS A 17 16.27 -9.93 9.17
C LYS A 17 17.52 -10.08 10.05
N VAL A 18 17.45 -9.61 11.29
CA VAL A 18 18.57 -9.72 12.24
C VAL A 18 18.90 -11.18 12.55
N SER A 19 17.89 -12.00 12.83
CA SER A 19 18.06 -13.44 13.09
C SER A 19 18.63 -14.18 11.88
N SER A 20 18.20 -13.83 10.66
CA SER A 20 18.74 -14.41 9.44
C SER A 20 20.24 -14.09 9.28
N ALA A 21 20.64 -12.84 9.54
CA ALA A 21 22.04 -12.42 9.50
C ALA A 21 22.89 -13.16 10.55
N LYS A 22 22.37 -13.30 11.78
CA LYS A 22 23.00 -14.09 12.84
C LYS A 22 23.14 -15.56 12.45
N ALA A 23 22.11 -16.16 11.86
CA ALA A 23 22.15 -17.54 11.37
C ALA A 23 23.20 -17.73 10.27
N THR A 24 23.33 -16.78 9.34
CA THR A 24 24.39 -16.83 8.31
C THR A 24 25.78 -16.71 8.92
N HIS A 25 25.95 -15.88 9.94
CA HIS A 25 27.21 -15.71 10.66
C HIS A 25 27.60 -16.98 11.44
N LEU A 26 26.64 -17.62 12.13
CA LEU A 26 26.85 -18.91 12.80
C LEU A 26 27.22 -20.00 11.80
N LYS A 27 26.55 -20.04 10.64
CA LYS A 27 26.88 -20.98 9.57
C LYS A 27 28.30 -20.78 9.02
N SER A 28 28.73 -19.53 8.82
CA SER A 28 30.11 -19.27 8.40
C SER A 28 31.10 -19.69 9.48
N LEU A 29 30.82 -19.38 10.74
CA LEU A 29 31.71 -19.71 11.85
C LEU A 29 31.88 -21.24 12.00
N ASN A 30 30.79 -22.01 11.96
CA ASN A 30 30.85 -23.48 12.00
C ASN A 30 31.63 -24.06 10.78
N ARG A 31 31.50 -23.43 9.60
CA ARG A 31 32.25 -23.85 8.40
C ARG A 31 33.76 -23.66 8.53
N PHE A 32 34.23 -22.62 9.24
CA PHE A 32 35.66 -22.38 9.44
C PHE A 32 36.34 -23.40 10.37
N PHE A 33 35.58 -24.10 11.21
CA PHE A 33 36.11 -25.16 12.08
C PHE A 33 36.09 -26.56 11.45
N LEU A 34 35.26 -26.80 10.42
CA LEU A 34 34.98 -28.15 9.89
C LEU A 34 35.52 -28.45 8.48
N LEU A 35 36.14 -27.50 7.77
CA LEU A 35 36.75 -27.77 6.46
C LEU A 35 38.28 -27.67 6.51
N PRO A 36 39.02 -28.76 6.24
CA PRO A 36 40.42 -28.67 5.84
C PRO A 36 40.52 -27.84 4.56
N THR A 37 41.46 -26.90 4.52
CA THR A 37 41.69 -25.97 3.42
C THR A 37 42.25 -26.67 2.17
N PHE A 38 41.45 -27.45 1.46
CA PHE A 38 41.77 -27.90 0.10
C PHE A 38 40.59 -27.61 -0.83
N GLY A 39 40.64 -26.47 -1.52
CA GLY A 39 39.56 -26.10 -2.44
C GLY A 39 39.63 -24.73 -3.10
N GLY A 40 40.83 -24.26 -3.48
CA GLY A 40 41.02 -22.98 -4.19
C GLY A 40 40.33 -22.86 -5.57
N SER A 41 39.78 -23.96 -6.10
CA SER A 41 39.08 -23.97 -7.39
C SER A 41 37.59 -23.63 -7.30
N LYS A 42 36.94 -23.86 -6.15
CA LYS A 42 35.50 -23.57 -5.97
C LYS A 42 35.21 -22.12 -5.59
N THR A 43 36.17 -21.41 -5.00
CA THR A 43 36.07 -19.97 -4.71
C THR A 43 36.11 -19.14 -6.00
N LYS A 44 37.06 -19.42 -6.90
CA LYS A 44 37.15 -18.74 -8.22
C LYS A 44 35.89 -18.89 -9.07
N ARG A 45 35.28 -20.09 -9.12
CA ARG A 45 34.01 -20.32 -9.83
C ARG A 45 32.84 -19.53 -9.25
N ARG A 46 32.84 -19.25 -7.94
CA ARG A 46 31.78 -18.49 -7.27
C ARG A 46 31.91 -16.99 -7.51
N GLU A 47 33.15 -16.51 -7.61
CA GLU A 47 33.50 -15.13 -7.93
C GLU A 47 33.18 -14.80 -9.39
N GLU A 48 33.50 -15.70 -10.32
CA GLU A 48 33.11 -15.54 -11.74
C GLU A 48 31.58 -15.60 -11.95
N ALA A 49 30.88 -16.47 -11.21
CA ALA A 49 29.42 -16.53 -11.27
C ALA A 49 28.75 -15.28 -10.68
N ALA A 50 29.33 -14.68 -9.65
CA ALA A 50 28.84 -13.42 -9.07
C ALA A 50 29.03 -12.25 -10.05
N ARG A 51 30.19 -12.18 -10.73
CA ARG A 51 30.47 -11.12 -11.71
C ARG A 51 29.55 -11.19 -12.93
N ARG A 52 29.29 -12.38 -13.46
CA ARG A 52 28.31 -12.57 -14.56
C ARG A 52 26.89 -12.18 -14.17
N ALA A 53 26.47 -12.53 -12.94
CA ALA A 53 25.13 -12.17 -12.46
C ALA A 53 24.99 -10.66 -12.18
N GLU A 54 26.08 -9.95 -11.92
CA GLU A 54 26.10 -8.50 -11.74
C GLU A 54 26.07 -7.77 -13.09
N GLU A 55 26.82 -8.25 -14.07
CA GLU A 55 26.76 -7.78 -15.47
C GLU A 55 25.34 -7.94 -16.06
N GLU A 56 24.71 -9.10 -15.88
CA GLU A 56 23.33 -9.36 -16.36
C GLU A 56 22.28 -8.46 -15.68
N ARG A 57 22.48 -8.12 -14.40
CA ARG A 57 21.60 -7.20 -13.67
C ARG A 57 21.77 -5.76 -14.15
N ALA A 58 22.99 -5.32 -14.41
CA ALA A 58 23.27 -3.99 -14.94
C ALA A 58 22.65 -3.80 -16.34
N GLU A 59 22.72 -4.83 -17.20
CA GLU A 59 22.09 -4.82 -18.52
C GLU A 59 20.55 -4.74 -18.41
N ALA A 60 19.95 -5.56 -17.54
CA ALA A 60 18.50 -5.55 -17.31
C ALA A 60 18.00 -4.22 -16.70
N GLU A 61 18.82 -3.54 -15.90
CA GLU A 61 18.49 -2.23 -15.32
C GLU A 61 18.57 -1.12 -16.37
N ALA A 62 19.59 -1.13 -17.23
CA ALA A 62 19.72 -0.19 -18.34
C ALA A 62 18.59 -0.34 -19.37
N GLU A 63 18.12 -1.56 -19.62
CA GLU A 63 16.98 -1.82 -20.51
C GLU A 63 15.67 -1.26 -19.92
N ARG A 64 15.42 -1.47 -18.62
CA ARG A 64 14.26 -0.91 -17.92
C ARG A 64 14.25 0.61 -17.89
N GLU A 65 15.42 1.23 -17.73
CA GLU A 65 15.55 2.68 -17.71
C GLU A 65 15.18 3.30 -19.07
N ARG A 66 15.62 2.68 -20.17
CA ARG A 66 15.24 3.07 -21.54
C ARG A 66 13.74 2.94 -21.77
N GLU A 67 13.13 1.84 -21.33
CA GLU A 67 11.69 1.60 -21.49
C GLU A 67 10.85 2.61 -20.66
N GLN A 68 11.31 2.95 -19.45
CA GLN A 68 10.66 3.97 -18.62
C GLN A 68 10.75 5.37 -19.24
N ALA A 69 11.90 5.75 -19.80
CA ALA A 69 12.06 7.02 -20.50
C ALA A 69 11.11 7.11 -21.71
N GLU A 70 10.93 6.03 -22.46
CA GLU A 70 10.00 5.98 -23.59
C GLU A 70 8.53 6.08 -23.14
N ARG A 71 8.14 5.37 -22.07
CA ARG A 71 6.79 5.47 -21.49
C ARG A 71 6.48 6.87 -20.97
N ALA A 72 7.44 7.52 -20.32
CA ALA A 72 7.29 8.90 -19.82
C ALA A 72 7.15 9.93 -20.96
N ALA A 73 7.87 9.74 -22.06
CA ALA A 73 7.73 10.59 -23.24
C ALA A 73 6.34 10.44 -23.90
N ARG A 74 5.82 9.21 -23.97
CA ARG A 74 4.47 8.93 -24.49
C ARG A 74 3.36 9.52 -23.60
N SER A 75 3.48 9.40 -22.28
CA SER A 75 2.49 9.95 -21.33
C SER A 75 2.44 11.48 -21.37
N THR A 76 3.60 12.14 -21.46
CA THR A 76 3.70 13.60 -21.56
C THR A 76 3.02 14.12 -22.83
N ARG A 77 3.14 13.40 -23.95
CA ARG A 77 2.46 13.75 -25.21
C ARG A 77 0.94 13.61 -25.11
N GLN A 78 0.45 12.62 -24.36
CA GLN A 78 -0.99 12.41 -24.16
C GLN A 78 -1.62 13.43 -23.20
N ALA A 79 -0.88 13.86 -22.15
CA ALA A 79 -1.34 14.88 -21.22
C ALA A 79 -1.62 16.23 -21.91
N ARG A 80 -0.76 16.63 -22.85
CA ARG A 80 -0.91 17.87 -23.63
C ARG A 80 -2.13 17.90 -24.56
N LEU A 81 -2.75 16.74 -24.84
CA LEU A 81 -3.97 16.64 -25.65
C LEU A 81 -5.26 16.71 -24.82
N ARG A 82 -5.19 16.53 -23.49
CA ARG A 82 -6.35 16.50 -22.58
C ARG A 82 -6.65 17.86 -21.93
N GLU A 83 -5.70 18.78 -21.93
CA GLU A 83 -5.82 20.13 -21.36
C GLU A 83 -6.47 21.14 -22.34
N GLY A 84 -7.57 20.72 -22.98
CA GLY A 84 -8.44 21.61 -23.76
C GLY A 84 -9.41 22.37 -22.82
N PRO A 85 -9.86 23.58 -23.19
CA PRO A 85 -10.51 24.52 -22.28
C PRO A 85 -12.00 24.18 -22.08
N PHE A 86 -12.32 23.16 -21.29
CA PHE A 86 -13.71 22.85 -20.89
C PHE A 86 -13.79 22.46 -19.42
N ALA A 87 -13.69 23.43 -18.53
CA ALA A 87 -14.03 23.28 -17.12
C ALA A 87 -14.66 24.57 -16.60
N ALA A 88 -15.95 24.77 -16.88
CA ALA A 88 -16.74 25.83 -16.26
C ALA A 88 -18.19 25.38 -16.06
N GLY A 89 -18.60 25.36 -14.80
CA GLY A 89 -19.98 25.67 -14.39
C GLY A 89 -20.99 24.53 -14.36
N SER A 90 -21.28 24.02 -13.16
CA SER A 90 -22.66 23.69 -12.81
C SER A 90 -22.87 23.79 -11.31
N ALA A 91 -23.30 24.97 -10.88
CA ALA A 91 -23.81 25.22 -9.54
C ALA A 91 -25.24 24.66 -9.46
N PHE A 92 -25.40 23.52 -8.81
CA PHE A 92 -26.71 22.99 -8.43
C PHE A 92 -27.16 23.65 -7.12
N SER A 93 -28.07 24.63 -7.22
CA SER A 93 -28.91 25.04 -6.11
C SER A 93 -30.35 25.09 -6.61
N ALA A 94 -31.15 24.11 -6.20
CA ALA A 94 -32.59 24.11 -6.41
C ALA A 94 -33.27 24.33 -5.06
N PRO A 95 -34.09 25.38 -4.88
CA PRO A 95 -34.88 25.53 -3.67
C PRO A 95 -36.09 24.59 -3.77
N ARG A 96 -36.21 23.67 -2.82
CA ARG A 96 -37.44 22.90 -2.59
C ARG A 96 -38.07 23.44 -1.30
N SER A 97 -38.92 24.47 -1.42
CA SER A 97 -39.88 24.79 -0.37
C SER A 97 -41.23 24.22 -0.79
N MET A 98 -41.82 23.38 0.06
CA MET A 98 -43.22 22.99 -0.07
C MET A 98 -44.06 24.21 0.37
N SER A 99 -44.25 25.17 -0.53
CA SER A 99 -44.94 26.41 -0.19
C SER A 99 -46.44 26.18 -0.17
N THR A 100 -47.04 26.41 1.00
CA THR A 100 -48.48 26.67 1.15
C THR A 100 -48.90 27.80 0.19
N PRO A 101 -50.07 27.72 -0.46
CA PRO A 101 -50.56 28.79 -1.33
C PRO A 101 -50.60 30.13 -0.59
N GLN A 102 -50.12 31.20 -1.21
CA GLN A 102 -50.14 32.55 -0.63
C GLN A 102 -51.59 32.95 -0.29
N GLY A 103 -51.86 33.20 1.01
CA GLY A 103 -53.16 33.66 1.51
C GLY A 103 -53.86 32.71 2.50
N VAL A 104 -53.24 31.60 2.89
CA VAL A 104 -53.72 30.71 3.96
C VAL A 104 -52.83 30.92 5.20
N GLU A 105 -53.42 31.21 6.36
CA GLU A 105 -52.72 31.22 7.65
C GLU A 105 -52.11 29.83 7.86
N ARG A 106 -50.81 29.77 8.15
CA ARG A 106 -50.14 28.50 8.44
C ARG A 106 -50.61 28.00 9.78
N ASP A 107 -51.09 26.75 9.82
CA ASP A 107 -51.35 26.10 11.10
C ASP A 107 -50.02 25.88 11.83
N GLU A 108 -50.01 26.02 13.16
CA GLU A 108 -48.83 25.77 14.02
C GLU A 108 -48.20 24.39 13.75
N THR A 109 -49.02 23.43 13.34
CA THR A 109 -48.58 22.08 12.94
C THR A 109 -47.76 22.06 11.65
N GLU A 110 -48.04 22.94 10.68
CA GLU A 110 -47.29 23.03 9.42
C GLU A 110 -45.91 23.66 9.65
N GLU A 111 -45.81 24.64 10.55
CA GLU A 111 -44.53 25.21 10.99
C GLU A 111 -43.67 24.19 11.72
N GLU A 112 -44.27 23.36 12.59
CA GLU A 112 -43.57 22.27 13.27
C GLU A 112 -43.08 21.21 12.28
N ILE A 113 -43.89 20.85 11.29
CA ILE A 113 -43.51 19.89 10.23
C ILE A 113 -42.33 20.42 9.42
N ASP A 114 -42.35 21.68 8.99
CA ASP A 114 -41.24 22.27 8.23
C ASP A 114 -39.96 22.34 9.06
N ALA A 115 -40.05 22.72 10.34
CA ALA A 115 -38.91 22.70 11.25
C ALA A 115 -38.33 21.30 11.44
N ASN A 116 -39.18 20.28 11.59
CA ASN A 116 -38.77 18.89 11.70
C ASN A 116 -38.15 18.36 10.39
N LEU A 117 -38.71 18.73 9.24
CA LEU A 117 -38.18 18.36 7.92
C LEU A 117 -36.81 19.00 7.66
N ASP A 118 -36.60 20.25 8.09
CA ASP A 118 -35.29 20.91 8.02
C ASP A 118 -34.25 20.20 8.90
N GLN A 119 -34.63 19.83 10.13
CA GLN A 119 -33.75 19.05 11.01
C GLN A 119 -33.41 17.69 10.42
N ILE A 120 -34.39 16.99 9.84
CA ILE A 120 -34.18 15.72 9.15
C ILE A 120 -33.26 15.91 7.94
N SER A 121 -33.47 16.96 7.14
CA SER A 121 -32.64 17.30 5.98
C SER A 121 -31.17 17.52 6.38
N VAL A 122 -30.93 18.28 7.45
CA VAL A 122 -29.58 18.50 8.00
C VAL A 122 -29.00 17.18 8.53
N GLY A 123 -29.80 16.37 9.22
CA GLY A 123 -29.41 15.04 9.69
C GLY A 123 -28.98 14.12 8.55
N LEU A 124 -29.76 14.10 7.46
CA LEU A 124 -29.48 13.33 6.25
C LEU A 124 -28.25 13.83 5.51
N ALA A 125 -28.02 15.15 5.45
CA ALA A 125 -26.81 15.72 4.88
C ALA A 125 -25.56 15.29 5.67
N ARG A 126 -25.63 15.31 7.01
CA ARG A 126 -24.57 14.80 7.88
C ARG A 126 -24.35 13.30 7.70
N LEU A 127 -25.43 12.51 7.61
CA LEU A 127 -25.35 11.07 7.36
C LEU A 127 -24.71 10.79 6.01
N LYS A 128 -25.09 11.52 4.96
CA LYS A 128 -24.48 11.42 3.63
C LYS A 128 -22.97 11.72 3.68
N MET A 129 -22.57 12.80 4.34
CA MET A 129 -21.16 13.14 4.52
C MET A 129 -20.42 12.04 5.28
N MET A 130 -20.99 11.54 6.38
CA MET A 130 -20.42 10.44 7.14
C MET A 130 -20.31 9.16 6.30
N SER A 131 -21.32 8.82 5.51
CA SER A 131 -21.28 7.66 4.60
C SER A 131 -20.21 7.79 3.53
N GLN A 132 -20.03 8.99 2.97
CA GLN A 132 -18.96 9.25 2.00
C GLN A 132 -17.58 9.10 2.64
N THR A 133 -17.36 9.73 3.80
CA THR A 133 -16.11 9.60 4.56
C THR A 133 -15.85 8.15 4.99
N MET A 134 -16.89 7.44 5.42
CA MET A 134 -16.81 6.03 5.78
C MET A 134 -16.43 5.18 4.58
N ASN A 135 -17.00 5.42 3.40
CA ASN A 135 -16.64 4.68 2.19
C ASN A 135 -15.16 4.90 1.83
N THR A 136 -14.68 6.15 1.86
CA THR A 136 -13.26 6.44 1.60
C THR A 136 -12.34 5.82 2.65
N GLU A 137 -12.76 5.79 3.91
CA GLU A 137 -11.97 5.17 4.98
C GLU A 137 -11.92 3.64 4.82
N LEU A 138 -13.02 2.99 4.41
CA LEU A 138 -13.04 1.57 4.09
C LEU A 138 -12.11 1.23 2.92
N GLU A 139 -12.07 2.06 1.87
CA GLU A 139 -11.13 1.90 0.75
C GLU A 139 -9.67 2.01 1.21
N VAL A 140 -9.34 3.01 2.05
CA VAL A 140 -8.00 3.19 2.62
C VAL A 140 -7.61 2.01 3.52
N GLN A 141 -8.53 1.54 4.37
CA GLN A 141 -8.31 0.38 5.22
C GLN A 141 -8.14 -0.90 4.40
N GLY A 142 -8.88 -1.06 3.30
CA GLY A 142 -8.70 -2.16 2.35
C GLY A 142 -7.28 -2.21 1.79
N GLN A 143 -6.77 -1.08 1.29
CA GLN A 143 -5.39 -0.99 0.82
C GLN A 143 -4.37 -1.23 1.93
N GLN A 144 -4.67 -0.84 3.18
CA GLN A 144 -3.80 -1.13 4.32
C GLN A 144 -3.77 -2.62 4.64
N LEU A 145 -4.92 -3.31 4.59
CA LEU A 145 -5.01 -4.76 4.78
C LEU A 145 -4.21 -5.52 3.73
N ASP A 146 -4.28 -5.12 2.47
CA ASP A 146 -3.49 -5.73 1.39
C ASP A 146 -1.98 -5.62 1.67
N ARG A 147 -1.51 -4.42 2.08
CA ARG A 147 -0.10 -4.22 2.49
C ARG A 147 0.29 -5.05 3.70
N ILE A 148 -0.60 -5.19 4.68
CA ILE A 148 -0.37 -6.04 5.86
C ILE A 148 -0.28 -7.50 5.43
N SER A 149 -1.15 -7.98 4.53
CA SER A 149 -1.13 -9.34 4.01
C SER A 149 0.19 -9.64 3.30
N ASP A 150 0.56 -8.81 2.32
CA ASP A 150 1.82 -8.95 1.58
C ASP A 150 3.05 -9.02 2.50
N ARG A 151 3.10 -8.14 3.51
CA ARG A 151 4.22 -8.14 4.46
C ARG A 151 4.15 -9.33 5.41
N THR A 152 2.97 -9.82 5.76
CA THR A 152 2.77 -11.01 6.59
C THR A 152 3.34 -12.22 5.87
N ASP A 153 2.96 -12.44 4.62
CA ASP A 153 3.42 -13.56 3.81
C ASP A 153 4.94 -13.56 3.65
N ARG A 154 5.51 -12.42 3.26
CA ARG A 154 6.98 -12.25 3.14
C ARG A 154 7.71 -12.46 4.45
N THR A 155 7.10 -12.09 5.58
CA THR A 155 7.72 -12.27 6.91
C THR A 155 7.62 -13.73 7.34
N GLY A 156 6.49 -14.38 7.08
CA GLY A 156 6.28 -15.80 7.31
C GLY A 156 7.26 -16.68 6.53
N GLU A 157 7.45 -16.41 5.24
CA GLU A 157 8.41 -17.17 4.44
C GLU A 157 9.85 -16.98 4.93
N ARG A 158 10.25 -15.76 5.26
CA ARG A 158 11.58 -15.49 5.83
C ARG A 158 11.77 -16.17 7.19
N LEU A 159 10.73 -16.22 8.02
CA LEU A 159 10.73 -16.96 9.27
C LEU A 159 10.98 -18.44 9.00
N HIS A 160 10.20 -19.06 8.12
CA HIS A 160 10.34 -20.47 7.77
C HIS A 160 11.77 -20.81 7.29
N VAL A 161 12.30 -20.03 6.33
CA VAL A 161 13.69 -20.21 5.84
C VAL A 161 14.72 -20.02 6.95
N THR A 162 14.52 -19.07 7.86
CA THR A 162 15.45 -18.82 8.97
C THR A 162 15.40 -19.96 9.99
N THR A 163 14.22 -20.48 10.31
CA THR A 163 14.03 -21.65 11.16
C THR A 163 14.71 -22.89 10.57
N GLU A 164 14.51 -23.16 9.28
CA GLU A 164 15.19 -24.27 8.58
C GLU A 164 16.72 -24.14 8.61
N LYS A 165 17.25 -22.92 8.42
CA LYS A 165 18.69 -22.65 8.54
C LYS A 165 19.18 -22.94 9.96
N LEU A 166 18.46 -22.50 10.99
CA LEU A 166 18.83 -22.74 12.39
C LEU A 166 18.78 -24.23 12.72
N ASN A 167 17.73 -24.94 12.31
CA ASN A 167 17.60 -26.39 12.49
C ASN A 167 18.78 -27.15 11.86
N ARG A 168 19.29 -26.70 10.71
CA ARG A 168 20.48 -27.30 10.06
C ARG A 168 21.80 -26.98 10.76
N ILE A 169 21.88 -25.89 11.51
CA ILE A 169 23.08 -25.53 12.28
C ILE A 169 23.11 -26.27 13.63
N LEU A 170 21.94 -26.54 14.21
CA LEU A 170 21.79 -27.24 15.49
C LEU A 170 21.86 -28.78 15.36
N LYS A 171 21.60 -29.33 14.18
CA LYS A 171 21.89 -30.74 13.84
C LYS A 171 23.34 -30.91 13.45
#